data_AF-A0A5N7WHP2-F1
#
_entry.id   AF-A0A5N7WHP2-F1
#
_cell.length_a   1.000
_cell.length_b   1.000
_cell.length_c   1.000
_cell.angle_alpha   90.00
_cell.angle_beta   90.00
_cell.angle_gamma   90.00
#
_symmetry.space_group_name_H-M   'P 1'
#
loop_
_entity.id
_entity.type
_entity.pdbx_description
1 polymer ?
#
loop_
_entity_poly.entity_id
_entity_poly.type
_entity_poly.pdbx_seq_one_letter_code
_entity_poly.pdbx_strand_id
1 'polypeptide(L)'
;MRTEVQPAKAALNVGSVVQVFALALVIAALSEWLGPLPISLGIGKVVLLPMIWALLIGLVLGLSRKRLPGPLQLGLHSQNLAAAVLSCALFLFIAKLGLLVGGSLPKLAEVGWGLVLQELGNLVGCVALGMPVALLLGIKREAIGATFSIGREPGLAIIGERFGMDSPEGRGVLAEYITGTLIGAIFISLLAGFVSSLNIFHPLALGMGAGVGSGSMTAAAVGAIAAQHPEMSDQIATFAAAANLIATTVGTYLTLFISLPLALHAYRWLEPILGRQRRQAVVEQAVDLSAAKDEEQAQVPTLGLGMRLACWVLVGAMVLIGNRIGHGVPVMDALPGVLLIIAAVLVGDLIYVGTRRVLPAVCWISFIAMAMTFPLTPYAAEVAALTGKVNFLAMITPMLTFAGLSLAKDIPAFRRLGWRIVVVSLLANAGVFLAATLIAQTFVHTL
;
A
#
# COMPACT_ATOMS: atom_id res chain seq x y z
N MET A 1 4.35 32.29 9.88
CA MET A 1 3.32 32.63 8.88
C MET A 1 3.10 31.40 8.01
N ARG A 2 1.94 30.76 8.09
CA ARG A 2 1.58 29.62 7.25
C ARG A 2 1.07 30.16 5.92
N THR A 3 1.89 30.10 4.88
CA THR A 3 1.44 30.24 3.50
C THR A 3 0.76 28.92 3.12
N GLU A 4 -0.55 28.85 3.37
CA GLU A 4 -1.40 27.85 2.72
C GLU A 4 -1.39 28.15 1.22
N VAL A 5 -0.53 27.47 0.48
CA VAL A 5 -0.67 27.34 -0.97
C VAL A 5 -1.94 26.52 -1.18
N GLN A 6 -3.07 27.18 -1.37
CA GLN A 6 -4.26 26.53 -1.90
C GLN A 6 -3.89 25.97 -3.28
N PRO A 7 -3.90 24.64 -3.49
CA PRO A 7 -3.69 24.11 -4.82
C PRO A 7 -4.83 24.60 -5.70
N ALA A 8 -4.49 25.22 -6.83
CA ALA A 8 -5.46 25.71 -7.80
C ALA A 8 -6.44 24.58 -8.13
N LYS A 9 -7.76 24.84 -8.03
CA LYS A 9 -8.80 23.91 -8.45
C LYS A 9 -8.69 23.69 -9.97
N ALA A 10 -7.87 22.73 -10.40
CA ALA A 10 -7.87 22.27 -11.77
C ALA A 10 -9.28 21.77 -12.11
N ALA A 11 -9.94 22.40 -13.07
CA ALA A 11 -11.27 21.99 -13.52
C ALA A 11 -11.21 20.54 -14.00
N LEU A 12 -12.03 19.66 -13.41
CA LEU A 12 -12.10 18.25 -13.78
C LEU A 12 -12.64 18.13 -15.21
N ASN A 13 -11.83 17.60 -16.13
CA ASN A 13 -12.29 17.30 -17.47
C ASN A 13 -13.14 16.02 -17.46
N VAL A 14 -14.45 16.17 -17.71
CA VAL A 14 -15.41 15.05 -17.73
C VAL A 14 -14.97 13.94 -18.69
N GLY A 15 -14.35 14.29 -19.83
CA GLY A 15 -13.83 13.32 -20.78
C GLY A 15 -12.72 12.45 -20.17
N SER A 16 -11.82 13.04 -19.39
CA SER A 16 -10.75 12.31 -18.69
C SER A 16 -11.31 11.41 -17.58
N VAL A 17 -12.37 11.84 -16.89
CA VAL A 17 -13.06 11.02 -15.88
C VAL A 17 -13.65 9.77 -16.52
N VAL A 18 -14.45 9.93 -17.58
CA VAL A 18 -15.05 8.79 -18.29
C VAL A 18 -13.98 7.86 -18.84
N GLN A 19 -12.91 8.43 -19.44
CA GLN A 19 -11.79 7.64 -19.97
C GLN A 19 -11.13 6.79 -18.88
N VAL A 20 -10.75 7.38 -17.74
CA VAL A 20 -10.03 6.67 -16.67
C VAL A 20 -10.88 5.56 -16.08
N PHE A 21 -12.17 5.80 -15.81
CA PHE A 21 -13.06 4.77 -15.27
C PHE A 21 -13.39 3.67 -16.29
N ALA A 22 -13.60 4.02 -17.57
CA ALA A 22 -13.85 3.03 -18.61
C ALA A 22 -12.63 2.12 -18.82
N LEU A 23 -11.42 2.69 -18.91
CA LEU A 23 -10.19 1.92 -18.99
C LEU A 23 -9.99 1.05 -17.76
N ALA A 24 -10.18 1.61 -16.57
CA ALA A 24 -10.02 0.86 -15.34
C ALA A 24 -11.00 -0.31 -15.24
N LEU A 25 -12.26 -0.11 -15.63
CA LEU A 25 -13.27 -1.17 -15.67
C LEU A 25 -12.89 -2.29 -16.63
N VAL A 26 -12.47 -1.95 -17.85
CA VAL A 26 -12.05 -2.94 -18.86
C VAL A 26 -10.83 -3.71 -18.37
N ILE A 27 -9.81 -3.03 -17.84
CA ILE A 27 -8.60 -3.66 -17.33
C ILE A 27 -8.93 -4.57 -16.14
N ALA A 28 -9.73 -4.11 -15.18
CA ALA A 28 -10.11 -4.90 -14.02
C ALA A 28 -10.91 -6.14 -14.43
N ALA A 29 -11.91 -6.00 -15.30
CA ALA A 29 -12.72 -7.13 -15.77
C ALA A 29 -11.91 -8.14 -16.57
N LEU A 30 -11.02 -7.67 -17.46
CA LEU A 30 -10.11 -8.54 -18.22
C LEU A 30 -9.15 -9.29 -17.30
N SER A 31 -8.58 -8.60 -16.32
CA SER A 31 -7.66 -9.21 -15.35
C SER A 31 -8.34 -10.28 -14.50
N GLU A 32 -9.54 -10.02 -13.99
CA GLU A 32 -10.33 -11.01 -13.24
C GLU A 32 -10.70 -12.21 -14.12
N TRP A 33 -11.00 -11.97 -15.39
CA TRP A 33 -11.30 -13.03 -16.35
C TRP A 33 -10.07 -13.89 -16.71
N LEU A 34 -8.89 -13.28 -16.83
CA LEU A 34 -7.63 -14.00 -17.04
C LEU A 34 -7.30 -14.93 -15.86
N GLY A 35 -7.72 -14.55 -14.66
CA GLY A 35 -7.52 -15.36 -13.46
C GLY A 35 -6.05 -15.44 -13.00
N PRO A 36 -5.76 -16.30 -12.00
CA PRO A 36 -4.41 -16.49 -11.50
C PRO A 36 -3.53 -17.27 -12.49
N LEU A 37 -2.33 -16.77 -12.79
CA LEU A 37 -1.32 -17.50 -13.56
C LEU A 37 -0.26 -18.09 -12.61
N PRO A 38 -0.27 -19.41 -12.35
CA PRO A 38 0.76 -20.05 -11.53
C PRO A 38 2.06 -20.23 -12.33
N ILE A 39 3.17 -19.70 -11.82
CA ILE A 39 4.52 -19.90 -12.34
C ILE A 39 5.26 -20.82 -11.39
N SER A 40 5.65 -22.00 -11.86
CA SER A 40 6.44 -22.94 -11.06
C SER A 40 7.93 -22.60 -11.18
N LEU A 41 8.55 -22.19 -10.07
CA LEU A 41 9.96 -21.86 -9.97
C LEU A 41 10.64 -22.95 -9.14
N GLY A 42 10.83 -24.17 -9.65
CA GLY A 42 11.64 -25.26 -9.04
C GLY A 42 11.53 -25.46 -7.50
N ILE A 43 12.17 -24.58 -6.74
CA ILE A 43 12.13 -24.43 -5.28
C ILE A 43 10.81 -23.87 -4.69
N GLY A 44 9.87 -23.37 -5.50
CA GLY A 44 8.60 -22.78 -5.06
C GLY A 44 7.65 -22.43 -6.20
N LYS A 45 6.55 -21.74 -5.90
CA LYS A 45 5.59 -21.26 -6.91
C LYS A 45 5.32 -19.77 -6.69
N VAL A 46 5.26 -19.02 -7.77
CA VAL A 46 4.84 -17.61 -7.76
C VAL A 46 3.54 -17.53 -8.54
N VAL A 47 2.47 -17.07 -7.90
CA VAL A 47 1.17 -16.90 -8.55
C VAL A 47 1.00 -15.43 -8.92
N LEU A 48 0.94 -15.14 -10.21
CA LEU A 48 0.56 -13.82 -10.70
C LEU A 48 -0.96 -13.69 -10.67
N LEU A 49 -1.45 -12.91 -9.72
CA LEU A 49 -2.89 -12.71 -9.53
C LEU A 49 -3.47 -11.68 -10.51
N PRO A 50 -4.79 -11.74 -10.77
CA PRO A 50 -5.53 -10.73 -11.53
C PRO A 50 -5.14 -9.28 -11.21
N MET A 51 -5.03 -8.96 -9.92
CA MET A 51 -4.67 -7.63 -9.46
C MET A 51 -3.27 -7.16 -9.93
N ILE A 52 -2.32 -8.09 -10.12
CA ILE A 52 -0.98 -7.79 -10.66
C ILE A 52 -1.04 -7.59 -12.17
N TRP A 53 -1.82 -8.39 -12.89
CA TRP A 53 -2.12 -8.13 -14.31
C TRP A 53 -2.71 -6.74 -14.50
N ALA A 54 -3.66 -6.36 -13.66
CA ALA A 54 -4.31 -5.07 -13.75
C ALA A 54 -3.33 -3.90 -13.55
N LEU A 55 -2.42 -4.03 -12.60
CA LEU A 55 -1.35 -3.06 -12.37
C LEU A 55 -0.41 -2.97 -13.59
N LEU A 56 0.07 -4.12 -14.09
CA LEU A 56 1.01 -4.19 -15.20
C LEU A 56 0.39 -3.66 -16.51
N ILE A 57 -0.86 -4.02 -16.80
CA ILE A 57 -1.59 -3.51 -17.97
C ILE A 57 -1.76 -1.99 -17.87
N GLY A 58 -2.16 -1.48 -16.70
CA GLY A 58 -2.27 -0.04 -16.46
C GLY A 58 -0.95 0.69 -16.69
N LEU A 59 0.15 0.14 -16.18
CA LEU A 59 1.51 0.67 -16.36
C LEU A 59 1.92 0.69 -17.84
N VAL A 60 1.71 -0.42 -18.57
CA VAL A 60 2.06 -0.52 -20.00
C VAL A 60 1.27 0.48 -20.83
N LEU A 61 -0.02 0.69 -20.54
CA LEU A 61 -0.84 1.70 -21.19
C LEU A 61 -0.35 3.12 -20.89
N GLY A 62 -0.04 3.42 -19.63
CA GLY A 62 0.51 4.71 -19.22
C GLY A 62 1.86 5.03 -19.89
N LEU A 63 2.72 4.02 -20.04
CA LEU A 63 4.02 4.11 -20.72
C LEU A 63 3.87 4.29 -22.24
N SER A 64 2.89 3.62 -22.84
CA SER A 64 2.67 3.60 -24.29
C SER A 64 1.87 4.81 -24.80
N ARG A 65 1.66 5.85 -23.98
CA ARG A 65 0.83 7.03 -24.32
C ARG A 65 1.19 7.72 -25.65
N LYS A 66 2.43 7.62 -26.12
CA LYS A 66 2.87 8.22 -27.40
C LYS A 66 2.47 7.39 -28.63
N ARG A 67 2.08 6.12 -28.44
CA ARG A 67 1.79 5.14 -29.50
C ARG A 67 0.32 4.70 -29.52
N LEU A 68 -0.48 5.12 -28.55
CA LEU A 68 -1.89 4.71 -28.41
C LEU A 68 -2.83 5.68 -29.14
N PRO A 69 -3.94 5.18 -29.72
CA PRO A 69 -4.96 6.01 -30.36
C PRO A 69 -5.68 6.90 -29.31
N GLY A 70 -6.25 8.02 -29.74
CA GLY A 70 -6.84 9.06 -28.89
C GLY A 70 -7.60 8.61 -27.63
N PRO A 71 -8.57 7.67 -27.69
CA PRO A 71 -9.31 7.24 -26.50
C PRO A 71 -8.48 6.41 -25.49
N LEU A 72 -7.39 5.78 -25.93
CA LEU A 72 -6.46 5.02 -25.08
C LEU A 72 -5.28 5.87 -24.60
N GLN A 73 -5.17 7.12 -25.06
CA GLN A 73 -4.07 8.00 -24.72
C GLN A 73 -4.21 8.53 -23.29
N LEU A 74 -3.51 7.91 -22.35
CA LEU A 74 -3.41 8.34 -20.95
C LEU A 74 -2.48 9.55 -20.82
N GLY A 75 -3.04 10.74 -20.99
CA GLY A 75 -2.35 12.00 -20.72
C GLY A 75 -2.03 12.19 -19.23
N LEU A 76 -1.14 13.15 -18.91
CA LEU A 76 -0.71 13.41 -17.54
C LEU A 76 -1.89 13.75 -16.60
N HIS A 77 -2.87 14.51 -17.10
CA HIS A 77 -4.09 14.82 -16.35
C HIS A 77 -4.89 13.56 -15.98
N SER A 78 -5.04 12.60 -16.91
CA SER A 78 -5.73 11.32 -16.65
C SER A 78 -4.95 10.44 -15.68
N GLN A 79 -3.61 10.45 -15.73
CA GLN A 79 -2.76 9.71 -14.77
C GLN A 79 -2.83 10.30 -13.36
N ASN A 80 -2.85 11.63 -13.24
CA ASN A 80 -3.05 12.32 -11.96
C ASN A 80 -4.46 12.09 -11.40
N LEU A 81 -5.48 12.07 -12.27
CA LEU A 81 -6.82 11.69 -11.87
C LEU A 81 -6.88 10.24 -11.38
N ALA A 82 -6.22 9.31 -12.07
CA ALA A 82 -6.13 7.92 -11.62
C ALA A 82 -5.48 7.81 -10.23
N ALA A 83 -4.45 8.61 -9.93
CA ALA A 83 -3.85 8.68 -8.60
C ALA A 83 -4.85 9.23 -7.54
N ALA A 84 -5.67 10.21 -7.89
CA ALA A 84 -6.71 10.72 -7.00
C ALA A 84 -7.83 9.68 -6.75
N VAL A 85 -8.22 8.93 -7.78
CA VAL A 85 -9.20 7.84 -7.68
C VAL A 85 -8.62 6.65 -6.89
N LEU A 86 -7.34 6.35 -7.02
CA LEU A 86 -6.65 5.34 -6.22
C LEU A 86 -6.83 5.59 -4.73
N SER A 87 -6.67 6.83 -4.26
CA SER A 87 -6.93 7.21 -2.86
C SER A 87 -8.38 6.93 -2.44
N CYS A 88 -9.35 7.11 -3.35
CA CYS A 88 -10.76 6.78 -3.09
C CYS A 88 -10.99 5.26 -3.02
N ALA A 89 -10.36 4.49 -3.92
CA ALA A 89 -10.41 3.03 -3.91
C ALA A 89 -9.78 2.44 -2.63
N LEU A 90 -8.67 3.03 -2.18
CA LEU A 90 -7.99 2.66 -0.95
C LEU A 90 -8.91 2.82 0.27
N PHE A 91 -9.74 3.87 0.33
CA PHE A 91 -10.71 4.03 1.41
C PHE A 91 -11.77 2.93 1.46
N LEU A 92 -12.25 2.46 0.31
CA LEU A 92 -13.17 1.31 0.26
C LEU A 92 -12.48 0.04 0.76
N PHE A 93 -11.24 -0.19 0.35
CA PHE A 93 -10.44 -1.33 0.82
C PHE A 93 -10.23 -1.27 2.34
N ILE A 94 -9.84 -0.12 2.88
CA ILE A 94 -9.68 0.10 4.32
C ILE A 94 -11.00 -0.13 5.07
N ALA A 95 -12.14 0.34 4.53
CA ALA A 95 -13.43 0.07 5.15
C ALA A 95 -13.76 -1.43 5.18
N LYS A 96 -13.51 -2.18 4.10
CA LYS A 96 -13.67 -3.65 4.11
C LYS A 96 -12.77 -4.32 5.14
N LEU A 97 -11.51 -3.91 5.21
CA LEU A 97 -10.57 -4.40 6.22
C LEU A 97 -11.06 -4.08 7.65
N GLY A 98 -11.56 -2.87 7.87
CA GLY A 98 -12.15 -2.48 9.16
C GLY A 98 -13.36 -3.32 9.55
N LEU A 99 -14.24 -3.66 8.59
CA LEU A 99 -15.38 -4.56 8.84
C LEU A 99 -14.93 -5.98 9.23
N LEU A 100 -13.86 -6.48 8.61
CA LEU A 100 -13.27 -7.79 8.97
C LEU A 100 -12.65 -7.78 10.36
N VAL A 101 -11.90 -6.71 10.68
CA VAL A 101 -11.29 -6.50 12.00
C VAL A 101 -12.36 -6.35 13.07
N GLY A 102 -13.41 -5.57 12.83
CA GLY A 102 -14.45 -5.27 13.82
C GLY A 102 -15.15 -6.51 14.37
N GLY A 103 -15.53 -7.44 13.49
CA GLY A 103 -16.10 -8.73 13.89
C GLY A 103 -15.12 -9.66 14.61
N SER A 104 -13.82 -9.47 14.39
CA SER A 104 -12.74 -10.29 14.95
C SER A 104 -12.00 -9.63 16.12
N LEU A 105 -12.44 -8.44 16.57
CA LEU A 105 -11.76 -7.66 17.61
C LEU A 105 -11.50 -8.46 18.90
N PRO A 106 -12.44 -9.27 19.42
CA PRO A 106 -12.17 -10.11 20.60
C PRO A 106 -11.01 -11.08 20.38
N LYS A 107 -10.99 -11.78 19.23
CA LYS A 107 -9.90 -12.71 18.88
C LYS A 107 -8.56 -11.98 18.68
N LEU A 108 -8.59 -10.80 18.06
CA LEU A 108 -7.39 -9.98 17.85
C LEU A 108 -6.83 -9.41 19.17
N ALA A 109 -7.69 -9.12 20.15
CA ALA A 109 -7.28 -8.63 21.45
C ALA A 109 -6.46 -9.68 22.23
N GLU A 110 -6.80 -10.96 22.10
CA GLU A 110 -6.05 -12.08 22.71
C GLU A 110 -4.61 -12.15 22.21
N VAL A 111 -4.36 -11.74 20.96
CA VAL A 111 -3.02 -11.77 20.33
C VAL A 111 -2.48 -10.35 20.10
N GLY A 112 -3.08 -9.35 20.75
CA GLY A 112 -2.76 -7.94 20.57
C GLY A 112 -1.29 -7.61 20.84
N TRP A 113 -0.67 -8.29 21.80
CA TRP A 113 0.76 -8.13 22.06
C TRP A 113 1.63 -8.68 20.92
N GLY A 114 1.25 -9.79 20.29
CA GLY A 114 1.95 -10.31 19.11
C GLY A 114 1.88 -9.32 17.93
N LEU A 115 0.73 -8.67 17.75
CA LEU A 115 0.52 -7.66 16.72
C LEU A 115 1.33 -6.36 16.94
N VAL A 116 1.58 -5.98 18.19
CA VAL A 116 2.46 -4.84 18.52
C VAL A 116 3.94 -5.24 18.40
N LEU A 117 4.31 -6.43 18.86
CA LEU A 117 5.69 -6.91 18.82
C LEU A 117 6.17 -7.19 17.39
N GLN A 118 5.30 -7.68 16.49
CA GLN A 118 5.66 -7.84 15.08
C GLN A 118 6.02 -6.51 14.41
N GLU A 119 5.47 -5.39 14.88
CA GLU A 119 5.80 -4.06 14.36
C GLU A 119 7.25 -3.66 14.71
N LEU A 120 7.81 -4.18 15.81
CA LEU A 120 9.26 -4.05 16.05
C LEU A 120 10.05 -4.82 14.99
N GLY A 121 9.56 -5.98 14.55
CA GLY A 121 10.13 -6.75 13.46
C GLY A 121 10.12 -5.99 12.15
N ASN A 122 8.99 -5.35 11.83
CA ASN A 122 8.85 -4.45 10.68
C ASN A 122 9.98 -3.40 10.65
N LEU A 123 10.23 -2.72 11.78
CA LEU A 123 11.25 -1.68 11.90
C LEU A 123 12.69 -2.22 11.88
N VAL A 124 12.95 -3.25 12.70
CA VAL A 124 14.29 -3.85 12.82
C VAL A 124 14.71 -4.53 11.53
N GLY A 125 13.78 -5.23 10.86
CA GLY A 125 14.03 -5.93 9.60
C GLY A 125 14.48 -4.99 8.49
N CYS A 126 13.88 -3.79 8.42
CA CYS A 126 14.26 -2.74 7.49
C CYS A 126 15.75 -2.37 7.62
N VAL A 127 16.19 -2.09 8.85
CA VAL A 127 17.57 -1.71 9.15
C VAL A 127 18.52 -2.91 8.97
N ALA A 128 18.13 -4.08 9.46
CA ALA A 128 18.98 -5.26 9.50
C ALA A 128 19.32 -5.79 8.11
N LEU A 129 18.38 -5.79 7.16
CA LEU A 129 18.65 -6.20 5.78
C LEU A 129 19.10 -5.05 4.89
N GLY A 130 18.49 -3.88 5.01
CA GLY A 130 18.76 -2.74 4.14
C GLY A 130 20.13 -2.12 4.37
N MET A 131 20.48 -1.82 5.63
CA MET A 131 21.70 -1.06 5.97
C MET A 131 22.99 -1.75 5.53
N PRO A 132 23.22 -3.06 5.80
CA PRO A 132 24.46 -3.71 5.38
C PRO A 132 24.63 -3.68 3.86
N VAL A 133 23.55 -3.93 3.11
CA VAL A 133 23.60 -3.96 1.65
C VAL A 133 23.79 -2.55 1.07
N ALA A 134 23.18 -1.53 1.68
CA ALA A 134 23.39 -0.15 1.28
C ALA A 134 24.86 0.27 1.39
N LEU A 135 25.49 -0.04 2.53
CA LEU A 135 26.90 0.24 2.77
C LEU A 135 27.82 -0.56 1.83
N LEU A 136 27.50 -1.85 1.61
CA LEU A 136 28.21 -2.67 0.63
C LEU A 136 28.10 -2.10 -0.78
N LEU A 137 26.98 -1.50 -1.16
CA LEU A 137 26.79 -0.83 -2.44
C LEU A 137 27.43 0.57 -2.48
N GLY A 138 28.07 1.02 -1.40
CA GLY A 138 28.75 2.31 -1.31
C GLY A 138 27.79 3.49 -1.12
N ILE A 139 26.55 3.23 -0.70
CA ILE A 139 25.59 4.25 -0.26
C ILE A 139 25.90 4.59 1.19
N LYS A 140 26.12 5.87 1.50
CA LYS A 140 26.56 6.31 2.83
C LYS A 140 25.39 6.82 3.64
N ARG A 141 25.31 8.12 3.90
CA ARG A 141 24.30 8.72 4.77
C ARG A 141 22.89 8.57 4.20
N GLU A 142 22.75 8.44 2.88
CA GLU A 142 21.49 8.13 2.22
C GLU A 142 20.93 6.77 2.66
N ALA A 143 21.77 5.83 3.10
CA ALA A 143 21.34 4.54 3.63
C ALA A 143 20.45 4.72 4.87
N ILE A 144 20.78 5.67 5.76
CA ILE A 144 19.99 5.94 6.97
C ILE A 144 18.55 6.30 6.58
N GLY A 145 18.38 7.20 5.61
CA GLY A 145 17.06 7.59 5.12
C GLY A 145 16.33 6.49 4.34
N ALA A 146 17.06 5.63 3.64
CA ALA A 146 16.48 4.55 2.85
C ALA A 146 16.11 3.29 3.67
N THR A 147 16.66 3.11 4.88
CA THR A 147 16.55 1.83 5.60
C THR A 147 15.98 1.94 7.01
N PHE A 148 15.56 3.12 7.46
CA PHE A 148 14.92 3.27 8.78
C PHE A 148 13.41 3.01 8.74
N SER A 149 12.79 2.99 7.55
CA SER A 149 11.38 2.69 7.33
C SER A 149 11.14 2.37 5.85
N ILE A 150 9.94 1.91 5.49
CA ILE A 150 9.51 1.74 4.08
C ILE A 150 9.19 3.06 3.34
N GLY A 151 9.69 4.18 3.89
CA GLY A 151 9.60 5.52 3.31
C GLY A 151 8.18 5.93 2.94
N ARG A 152 7.23 5.85 3.88
CA ARG A 152 5.89 6.45 3.72
C ARG A 152 5.85 7.88 4.27
N GLU A 153 4.69 8.53 4.20
CA GLU A 153 4.48 9.93 4.60
C GLU A 153 5.04 10.26 6.00
N PRO A 154 4.84 9.42 7.04
CA PRO A 154 5.44 9.68 8.35
C PRO A 154 6.96 9.68 8.32
N GLY A 155 7.59 8.78 7.55
CA GLY A 155 9.05 8.71 7.41
C GLY A 155 9.62 9.96 6.74
N LEU A 156 8.96 10.45 5.70
CA LEU A 156 9.34 11.71 5.03
C LEU A 156 9.27 12.89 5.99
N ALA A 157 8.20 12.99 6.79
CA ALA A 157 8.05 14.04 7.79
C ALA A 157 9.16 13.98 8.85
N ILE A 158 9.44 12.80 9.39
CA ILE A 158 10.48 12.57 10.39
C ILE A 158 11.86 13.02 9.88
N ILE A 159 12.25 12.62 8.68
CA ILE A 159 13.55 12.99 8.10
C ILE A 159 13.58 14.47 7.71
N GLY A 160 12.49 14.99 7.15
CA GLY A 160 12.36 16.40 6.80
C GLY A 160 12.56 17.31 8.01
N GLU A 161 11.97 16.98 9.15
CA GLU A 161 12.12 17.74 10.39
C GLU A 161 13.49 17.55 11.06
N ARG A 162 14.05 16.33 11.03
CA ARG A 162 15.31 16.01 11.73
C ARG A 162 16.57 16.45 10.98
N PHE A 163 16.58 16.29 9.65
CA PHE A 163 17.78 16.45 8.81
C PHE A 163 17.58 17.45 7.66
N GLY A 164 16.33 17.76 7.30
CA GLY A 164 16.00 18.53 6.10
C GLY A 164 15.97 17.65 4.85
N MET A 165 15.06 17.95 3.90
CA MET A 165 14.90 17.14 2.68
C MET A 165 16.09 17.21 1.72
N ASP A 166 16.91 18.26 1.81
CA ASP A 166 18.12 18.43 1.00
C ASP A 166 19.32 17.61 1.51
N SER A 167 19.22 17.05 2.72
CA SER A 167 20.25 16.21 3.32
C SER A 167 20.40 14.87 2.59
N PRO A 168 21.54 14.17 2.73
CA PRO A 168 21.70 12.80 2.25
C PRO A 168 20.58 11.86 2.73
N GLU A 169 20.20 11.96 4.01
CA GLU A 169 19.09 11.20 4.59
C GLU A 169 17.76 11.51 3.87
N GLY A 170 17.52 12.80 3.55
CA GLY A 170 16.40 13.26 2.73
C GLY A 170 16.35 12.58 1.35
N ARG A 171 17.50 12.48 0.67
CA ARG A 171 17.61 11.75 -0.62
C ARG A 171 17.24 10.28 -0.45
N GLY A 172 17.74 9.67 0.62
CA GLY A 172 17.49 8.28 0.96
C GLY A 172 16.01 7.98 1.10
N VAL A 173 15.30 8.74 1.93
CA VAL A 173 13.88 8.52 2.21
C VAL A 173 12.99 8.85 1.00
N LEU A 174 13.38 9.84 0.16
CA LEU A 174 12.68 10.13 -1.09
C LEU A 174 12.82 8.99 -2.09
N ALA A 175 14.03 8.45 -2.23
CA ALA A 175 14.29 7.31 -3.10
C ALA A 175 13.48 6.07 -2.66
N GLU A 176 13.41 5.82 -1.35
CA GLU A 176 12.57 4.76 -0.78
C GLU A 176 11.08 5.00 -1.08
N TYR A 177 10.58 6.22 -0.85
CA TYR A 177 9.19 6.57 -1.14
C TYR A 177 8.82 6.29 -2.60
N ILE A 178 9.61 6.83 -3.53
CA ILE A 178 9.39 6.69 -4.99
C ILE A 178 9.50 5.23 -5.39
N THR A 179 10.52 4.50 -4.92
CA THR A 179 10.71 3.09 -5.26
C THR A 179 9.56 2.23 -4.76
N GLY A 180 9.17 2.37 -3.49
CA GLY A 180 8.08 1.59 -2.92
C GLY A 180 6.72 1.91 -3.55
N THR A 181 6.49 3.16 -3.98
CA THR A 181 5.25 3.54 -4.69
C THR A 181 5.25 2.99 -6.12
N LEU A 182 6.38 3.02 -6.82
CA LEU A 182 6.47 2.58 -8.21
C LEU A 182 6.42 1.05 -8.35
N ILE A 183 7.25 0.34 -7.59
CA ILE A 183 7.47 -1.10 -7.77
C ILE A 183 7.27 -1.92 -6.49
N GLY A 184 7.08 -1.27 -5.34
CA GLY A 184 6.94 -1.95 -4.05
C GLY A 184 5.76 -2.93 -3.99
N ALA A 185 4.59 -2.54 -4.53
CA ALA A 185 3.43 -3.43 -4.58
C ALA A 185 3.66 -4.69 -5.44
N ILE A 186 4.36 -4.55 -6.57
CA ILE A 186 4.73 -5.68 -7.42
C ILE A 186 5.73 -6.58 -6.67
N PHE A 187 6.78 -5.97 -6.13
CA PHE A 187 7.84 -6.69 -5.43
C PHE A 187 7.32 -7.47 -4.23
N ILE A 188 6.55 -6.81 -3.34
CA ILE A 188 6.06 -7.43 -2.12
C ILE A 188 5.05 -8.54 -2.42
N SER A 189 4.24 -8.40 -3.48
CA SER A 189 3.31 -9.45 -3.90
C SER A 189 4.05 -10.68 -4.38
N LEU A 190 5.09 -10.51 -5.20
CA LEU A 190 5.94 -11.61 -5.67
C LEU A 190 6.69 -12.26 -4.50
N LEU A 191 7.26 -11.46 -3.61
CA LEU A 191 7.98 -11.95 -2.43
C LEU A 191 7.05 -12.71 -1.48
N ALA A 192 5.91 -12.13 -1.11
CA ALA A 192 4.94 -12.74 -0.22
C ALA A 192 4.36 -14.02 -0.82
N GLY A 193 4.04 -14.00 -2.12
CA GLY A 193 3.61 -15.20 -2.84
C GLY A 193 4.68 -16.30 -2.85
N PHE A 194 5.94 -15.94 -3.13
CA PHE A 194 7.05 -16.90 -3.10
C PHE A 194 7.24 -17.50 -1.70
N VAL A 195 7.31 -16.67 -0.66
CA VAL A 195 7.50 -17.12 0.73
C VAL A 195 6.33 -17.97 1.21
N SER A 196 5.09 -17.61 0.86
CA SER A 196 3.90 -18.44 1.12
C SER A 196 4.04 -19.83 0.51
N SER A 197 4.55 -19.91 -0.72
CA SER A 197 4.71 -21.19 -1.43
C SER A 197 5.75 -22.13 -0.80
N LEU A 198 6.68 -21.60 0.01
CA LEU A 198 7.66 -22.42 0.73
C LEU A 198 7.03 -23.21 1.87
N ASN A 199 5.83 -22.87 2.32
CA ASN A 199 5.12 -23.52 3.44
C ASN A 199 5.96 -23.58 4.75
N ILE A 200 6.87 -22.62 4.94
CA ILE A 200 7.70 -22.51 6.15
C ILE A 200 6.97 -21.77 7.28
N PHE A 201 6.21 -20.75 6.92
CA PHE A 201 5.46 -19.91 7.86
C PHE A 201 3.97 -20.23 7.81
N HIS A 202 3.30 -20.04 8.93
CA HIS A 202 1.86 -20.15 9.00
C HIS A 202 1.19 -19.01 8.21
N PRO A 203 0.08 -19.24 7.47
CA PRO A 203 -0.56 -18.22 6.64
C PRO A 203 -0.94 -16.94 7.40
N LEU A 204 -1.36 -17.06 8.67
CA LEU A 204 -1.66 -15.91 9.53
C LEU A 204 -0.42 -15.09 9.90
N ALA A 205 0.74 -15.73 10.08
CA ALA A 205 2.00 -15.03 10.33
C ALA A 205 2.43 -14.22 9.10
N LEU A 206 2.23 -14.81 7.91
CA LEU A 206 2.42 -14.14 6.63
C LEU A 206 1.45 -12.98 6.47
N GLY A 207 0.18 -13.16 6.86
CA GLY A 207 -0.83 -12.11 6.89
C GLY A 207 -0.41 -10.92 7.78
N MET A 208 0.02 -11.17 9.02
CA MET A 208 0.52 -10.11 9.90
C MET A 208 1.72 -9.40 9.31
N GLY A 209 2.71 -10.14 8.80
CA GLY A 209 3.90 -9.56 8.17
C GLY A 209 3.60 -8.78 6.88
N ALA A 210 2.51 -9.12 6.17
CA ALA A 210 2.04 -8.37 5.01
C ALA A 210 1.47 -6.98 5.39
N GLY A 211 1.11 -6.75 6.66
CA GLY A 211 0.63 -5.47 7.19
C GLY A 211 1.72 -4.41 7.35
N VAL A 212 2.50 -4.15 6.30
CA VAL A 212 3.75 -3.37 6.32
C VAL A 212 3.58 -1.86 6.54
N GLY A 213 2.35 -1.36 6.68
CA GLY A 213 2.05 0.07 6.86
C GLY A 213 1.80 0.84 5.55
N SER A 214 1.64 0.14 4.43
CA SER A 214 1.26 0.72 3.13
C SER A 214 0.05 -0.01 2.57
N GLY A 215 -1.07 0.69 2.39
CA GLY A 215 -2.33 0.06 1.98
C GLY A 215 -2.25 -0.70 0.65
N SER A 216 -1.53 -0.17 -0.35
CA SER A 216 -1.36 -0.82 -1.66
C SER A 216 -0.44 -2.04 -1.58
N MET A 217 0.66 -1.95 -0.82
CA MET A 217 1.59 -3.06 -0.61
C MET A 217 0.95 -4.17 0.22
N THR A 218 0.25 -3.81 1.31
CA THR A 218 -0.52 -4.74 2.14
C THR A 218 -1.55 -5.47 1.29
N ALA A 219 -2.33 -4.76 0.46
CA ALA A 219 -3.29 -5.42 -0.42
C ALA A 219 -2.61 -6.40 -1.39
N ALA A 220 -1.51 -5.99 -2.03
CA ALA A 220 -0.81 -6.83 -2.99
C ALA A 220 -0.19 -8.09 -2.35
N ALA A 221 0.35 -7.97 -1.13
CA ALA A 221 0.91 -9.09 -0.36
C ALA A 221 -0.19 -10.01 0.19
N VAL A 222 -1.23 -9.47 0.82
CA VAL A 222 -2.39 -10.23 1.32
C VAL A 222 -3.05 -10.98 0.17
N GLY A 223 -3.22 -10.33 -0.99
CA GLY A 223 -3.73 -10.98 -2.19
C GLY A 223 -2.91 -12.21 -2.55
N ALA A 224 -1.59 -12.08 -2.65
CA ALA A 224 -0.67 -13.16 -3.02
C ALA A 224 -0.70 -14.35 -2.05
N ILE A 225 -0.80 -14.08 -0.74
CA ILE A 225 -0.85 -15.11 0.31
C ILE A 225 -2.23 -15.78 0.31
N ALA A 226 -3.32 -15.01 0.33
CA ALA A 226 -4.68 -15.53 0.41
C ALA A 226 -5.10 -16.35 -0.81
N ALA A 227 -4.54 -16.07 -1.99
CA ALA A 227 -4.79 -16.88 -3.17
C ALA A 227 -4.17 -18.29 -3.10
N GLN A 228 -3.13 -18.48 -2.27
CA GLN A 228 -2.52 -19.80 -2.02
C GLN A 228 -3.17 -20.52 -0.83
N HIS A 229 -3.88 -19.78 0.03
CA HIS A 229 -4.60 -20.30 1.20
C HIS A 229 -6.06 -19.81 1.21
N PRO A 230 -6.91 -20.22 0.25
CA PRO A 230 -8.28 -19.72 0.14
C PRO A 230 -9.13 -19.95 1.40
N GLU A 231 -8.87 -21.04 2.12
CA GLU A 231 -9.53 -21.43 3.37
C GLU A 231 -9.29 -20.46 4.52
N MET A 232 -8.17 -19.73 4.52
CA MET A 232 -7.83 -18.75 5.55
C MET A 232 -7.89 -17.30 5.04
N SER A 233 -8.38 -17.08 3.81
CA SER A 233 -8.29 -15.80 3.10
C SER A 233 -8.80 -14.60 3.92
N ASP A 234 -10.00 -14.70 4.51
CA ASP A 234 -10.57 -13.63 5.36
C ASP A 234 -9.76 -13.42 6.64
N GLN A 235 -9.22 -14.47 7.25
CA GLN A 235 -8.37 -14.35 8.44
C GLN A 235 -7.04 -13.70 8.09
N ILE A 236 -6.40 -14.09 6.99
CA ILE A 236 -5.16 -13.47 6.49
C ILE A 236 -5.38 -11.97 6.28
N ALA A 237 -6.47 -11.59 5.61
CA ALA A 237 -6.84 -10.19 5.42
C ALA A 237 -7.11 -9.45 6.74
N THR A 238 -7.77 -10.11 7.69
CA THR A 238 -8.08 -9.56 9.03
C THR A 238 -6.82 -9.27 9.84
N PHE A 239 -5.90 -10.23 9.91
CA PHE A 239 -4.64 -10.06 10.65
C PHE A 239 -3.71 -9.05 9.97
N ALA A 240 -3.67 -9.03 8.64
CA ALA A 240 -2.93 -8.03 7.88
C ALA A 240 -3.50 -6.62 8.07
N ALA A 241 -4.82 -6.48 8.11
CA ALA A 241 -5.50 -5.22 8.38
C ALA A 241 -5.16 -4.68 9.77
N ALA A 242 -5.23 -5.54 10.79
CA ALA A 242 -4.89 -5.18 12.16
C ALA A 242 -3.42 -4.76 12.26
N ALA A 243 -2.50 -5.53 11.68
CA ALA A 243 -1.07 -5.19 11.63
C ALA A 243 -0.83 -3.87 10.90
N ASN A 244 -1.45 -3.65 9.74
CA ASN A 244 -1.32 -2.39 8.98
C ASN A 244 -1.88 -1.18 9.74
N LEU A 245 -2.97 -1.34 10.50
CA LEU A 245 -3.52 -0.29 11.35
C LEU A 245 -2.55 0.06 12.49
N ILE A 246 -1.92 -0.93 13.11
CA ILE A 246 -0.89 -0.73 14.14
C ILE A 246 0.35 -0.04 13.54
N ALA A 247 0.81 -0.49 12.38
CA ALA A 247 1.96 0.10 11.67
C ALA A 247 1.73 1.59 11.34
N THR A 248 0.53 1.95 10.92
CA THR A 248 0.21 3.34 10.57
C THR A 248 -0.02 4.23 11.79
N THR A 249 -0.55 3.69 12.90
CA THR A 249 -0.87 4.46 14.11
C THR A 249 0.29 4.49 15.12
N VAL A 250 0.73 3.32 15.58
CA VAL A 250 1.80 3.15 16.57
C VAL A 250 3.17 3.16 15.89
N GLY A 251 3.28 2.56 14.70
CA GLY A 251 4.54 2.41 13.97
C GLY A 251 5.24 3.73 13.65
N THR A 252 4.51 4.84 13.48
CA THR A 252 5.12 6.18 13.32
C THR A 252 5.97 6.57 14.54
N TYR A 253 5.47 6.34 15.76
CA TYR A 253 6.21 6.65 16.98
C TYR A 253 7.39 5.70 17.18
N LEU A 254 7.18 4.40 16.92
CA LEU A 254 8.25 3.41 16.98
C LEU A 254 9.34 3.72 15.93
N THR A 255 8.96 4.21 14.75
CA THR A 255 9.91 4.67 13.71
C THR A 255 10.77 5.82 14.22
N LEU A 256 10.15 6.83 14.84
CA LEU A 256 10.84 8.02 15.35
C LEU A 256 11.76 7.69 16.54
N PHE A 257 11.29 6.90 17.50
CA PHE A 257 11.98 6.66 18.78
C PHE A 257 12.84 5.40 18.81
N ILE A 258 12.63 4.43 17.92
CA ILE A 258 13.37 3.17 17.90
C ILE A 258 14.11 3.00 16.57
N SER A 259 13.39 3.00 15.45
CA SER A 259 13.97 2.64 14.16
C SER A 259 15.03 3.64 13.67
N LEU A 260 14.75 4.94 13.74
CA LEU A 260 15.70 5.96 13.32
C LEU A 260 16.98 5.96 14.19
N PRO A 261 16.90 5.94 15.54
CA PRO A 261 18.09 5.75 16.38
C PRO A 261 18.85 4.46 16.07
N LEU A 262 18.15 3.36 15.82
CA LEU A 262 18.75 2.08 15.43
C LEU A 262 19.49 2.19 14.10
N ALA A 263 18.90 2.83 13.08
CA ALA A 263 19.53 3.05 11.78
C ALA A 263 20.80 3.90 11.90
N LEU A 264 20.76 4.96 12.73
CA LEU A 264 21.94 5.79 13.02
C LEU A 264 23.05 4.99 13.70
N HIS A 265 22.70 4.14 14.67
CA HIS A 265 23.68 3.30 15.36
C HIS A 265 24.26 2.23 14.44
N ALA A 266 23.41 1.54 13.68
CA ALA A 266 23.80 0.55 12.70
C ALA A 266 24.73 1.15 11.64
N TYR A 267 24.43 2.36 11.14
CA TYR A 267 25.30 3.07 10.21
C TYR A 267 26.69 3.32 10.81
N ARG A 268 26.76 3.90 12.03
CA ARG A 268 28.03 4.21 12.70
C ARG A 268 28.89 2.96 12.94
N TRP A 269 28.24 1.83 13.21
CA TRP A 269 28.93 0.58 13.49
C TRP A 269 29.36 -0.15 12.20
N LEU A 270 28.49 -0.21 11.20
CA LEU A 270 28.72 -0.97 9.98
C LEU A 270 29.51 -0.20 8.91
N GLU A 271 29.43 1.13 8.84
CA GLU A 271 30.17 1.93 7.86
C GLU A 271 31.69 1.68 7.91
N PRO A 272 32.38 1.69 9.08
CA PRO A 272 33.82 1.45 9.11
C PRO A 272 34.22 0.02 8.72
N ILE A 273 33.28 -0.93 8.75
CA ILE A 273 33.52 -2.34 8.41
C ILE A 273 33.25 -2.57 6.90
N LEU A 274 32.09 -2.14 6.42
CA LEU A 274 31.57 -2.43 5.08
C LEU A 274 31.87 -1.32 4.05
N GLY A 275 32.04 -0.08 4.51
CA GLY A 275 32.16 1.11 3.65
C GLY A 275 33.59 1.53 3.29
N ARG A 276 34.62 0.80 3.73
CA ARG A 276 36.04 1.22 3.65
C ARG A 276 36.67 1.24 2.25
N GLN A 277 36.13 0.51 1.27
CA GLN A 277 36.83 0.29 -0.02
C GLN A 277 36.03 0.59 -1.29
N ARG A 278 34.89 1.31 -1.21
CA ARG A 278 34.08 1.62 -2.40
C ARG A 278 33.96 3.11 -2.69
N ARG A 279 34.08 3.46 -3.97
CA ARG A 279 33.76 4.77 -4.53
C ARG A 279 32.32 5.13 -4.15
N GLN A 280 32.15 6.27 -3.50
CA GLN A 280 30.85 6.74 -3.00
C GLN A 280 29.81 6.73 -4.14
N ALA A 281 28.72 5.99 -3.94
CA ALA A 281 27.57 6.08 -4.82
C ALA A 281 26.87 7.40 -4.50
N VAL A 282 26.95 8.37 -5.40
CA VAL A 282 26.16 9.59 -5.26
C VAL A 282 24.73 9.24 -5.66
N VAL A 283 23.80 9.37 -4.72
CA VAL A 283 22.38 9.48 -5.07
C VAL A 283 22.20 10.91 -5.57
N GLU A 284 22.25 11.09 -6.89
CA GLU A 284 22.18 12.40 -7.51
C GLU A 284 20.81 13.06 -7.26
N GLN A 285 20.89 14.30 -6.77
CA GLN A 285 19.86 15.35 -6.69
C GLN A 285 18.63 15.09 -5.79
N ALA A 286 18.74 15.39 -4.47
CA ALA A 286 17.55 15.57 -3.59
C ALA A 286 16.61 16.64 -4.12
N VAL A 287 17.18 17.76 -4.58
CA VAL A 287 16.43 18.96 -4.94
C VAL A 287 15.52 18.64 -6.13
N ASP A 288 16.03 17.91 -7.12
CA ASP A 288 15.24 17.47 -8.28
C ASP A 288 14.21 16.40 -7.93
N LEU A 289 14.45 15.58 -6.89
CA LEU A 289 13.50 14.56 -6.40
C LEU A 289 12.41 15.17 -5.52
N SER A 290 12.75 16.13 -4.66
CA SER A 290 11.83 16.89 -3.82
C SER A 290 10.97 17.80 -4.70
N ALA A 291 11.57 18.53 -5.64
CA ALA A 291 10.83 19.35 -6.60
C ALA A 291 9.91 18.49 -7.47
N ALA A 292 10.38 17.33 -7.96
CA ALA A 292 9.53 16.39 -8.69
C ALA A 292 8.35 15.91 -7.83
N LYS A 293 8.56 15.61 -6.55
CA LYS A 293 7.50 15.19 -5.63
C LYS A 293 6.52 16.33 -5.30
N ASP A 294 7.02 17.55 -5.07
CA ASP A 294 6.19 18.71 -4.76
C ASP A 294 5.35 19.10 -5.99
N GLU A 295 5.93 19.04 -7.20
CA GLU A 295 5.21 19.15 -8.46
C GLU A 295 4.18 18.03 -8.61
N GLU A 296 4.51 16.80 -8.24
CA GLU A 296 3.60 15.65 -8.36
C GLU A 296 2.41 15.76 -7.38
N GLN A 297 2.67 16.10 -6.11
CA GLN A 297 1.62 16.33 -5.10
C GLN A 297 0.75 17.54 -5.45
N ALA A 298 1.33 18.59 -6.03
CA ALA A 298 0.57 19.74 -6.53
C ALA A 298 -0.29 19.41 -7.76
N GLN A 299 0.07 18.38 -8.52
CA GLN A 299 -0.62 17.97 -9.74
C GLN A 299 -1.72 16.93 -9.53
N VAL A 300 -1.77 16.23 -8.39
CA VAL A 300 -2.89 15.34 -8.04
C VAL A 300 -4.10 16.21 -7.67
N PRO A 301 -5.22 16.12 -8.42
CA PRO A 301 -6.36 16.99 -8.19
C PRO A 301 -7.03 16.69 -6.85
N THR A 302 -7.32 17.74 -6.08
CA THR A 302 -8.18 17.60 -4.90
C THR A 302 -9.62 17.38 -5.33
N LEU A 303 -10.18 16.23 -4.98
CA LEU A 303 -11.54 15.87 -5.38
C LEU A 303 -12.55 16.52 -4.43
N GLY A 304 -13.50 17.28 -4.98
CA GLY A 304 -14.67 17.75 -4.22
C GLY A 304 -15.56 16.58 -3.78
N LEU A 305 -16.38 16.79 -2.75
CA LEU A 305 -17.22 15.75 -2.15
C LEU A 305 -18.08 14.99 -3.18
N GLY A 306 -18.69 15.70 -4.14
CA GLY A 306 -19.49 15.06 -5.20
C GLY A 306 -18.68 14.11 -6.09
N MET A 307 -17.45 14.50 -6.46
CA MET A 307 -16.57 13.62 -7.25
C MET A 307 -16.05 12.46 -6.41
N ARG A 308 -15.78 12.66 -5.11
CA ARG A 308 -15.37 11.57 -4.20
C ARG A 308 -16.46 10.52 -4.07
N LEU A 309 -17.72 10.94 -3.88
CA LEU A 309 -18.89 10.06 -3.89
C LEU A 309 -19.01 9.30 -5.22
N ALA A 310 -18.88 10.01 -6.35
CA ALA A 310 -18.90 9.37 -7.65
C ALA A 310 -17.78 8.32 -7.79
N CYS A 311 -16.56 8.62 -7.32
CA CYS A 311 -15.46 7.67 -7.31
C CYS A 311 -15.79 6.43 -6.48
N TRP A 312 -16.32 6.59 -5.26
CA TRP A 312 -16.69 5.45 -4.42
C TRP A 312 -17.78 4.58 -5.04
N VAL A 313 -18.79 5.19 -5.67
CA VAL A 313 -19.85 4.46 -6.37
C VAL A 313 -19.30 3.73 -7.59
N LEU A 314 -18.49 4.37 -8.42
CA LEU A 314 -17.92 3.77 -9.62
C LEU A 314 -16.92 2.65 -9.28
N VAL A 315 -16.05 2.86 -8.30
CA VAL A 315 -15.16 1.81 -7.80
C VAL A 315 -15.98 0.67 -7.17
N GLY A 316 -17.04 0.98 -6.40
CA GLY A 316 -17.97 -0.01 -5.87
C GLY A 316 -18.63 -0.86 -6.96
N ALA A 317 -19.03 -0.25 -8.08
CA ALA A 317 -19.54 -0.96 -9.24
C ALA A 317 -18.48 -1.88 -9.87
N MET A 318 -17.23 -1.41 -9.98
CA MET A 318 -16.12 -2.26 -10.42
C MET A 318 -15.89 -3.44 -9.47
N VAL A 319 -16.00 -3.23 -8.15
CA VAL A 319 -15.92 -4.31 -7.15
C VAL A 319 -17.04 -5.33 -7.36
N LEU A 320 -18.28 -4.91 -7.61
CA LEU A 320 -19.38 -5.85 -7.89
C LEU A 320 -19.13 -6.69 -9.13
N ILE A 321 -18.59 -6.08 -10.19
CA ILE A 321 -18.25 -6.76 -11.43
C ILE A 321 -17.10 -7.74 -11.20
N GLY A 322 -16.04 -7.31 -10.51
CA GLY A 322 -14.91 -8.17 -10.15
C GLY A 322 -15.33 -9.34 -9.26
N ASN A 323 -16.20 -9.09 -8.27
CA ASN A 323 -16.72 -10.13 -7.37
C ASN A 323 -17.57 -11.16 -8.13
N ARG A 324 -18.30 -10.73 -9.16
CA ARG A 324 -19.05 -11.64 -10.04
C ARG A 324 -18.15 -12.45 -10.96
N ILE A 325 -17.16 -11.82 -11.60
CA ILE A 325 -16.27 -12.46 -12.57
C ILE A 325 -15.30 -13.41 -11.86
N GLY A 326 -14.59 -12.93 -10.83
CA GLY A 326 -13.54 -13.66 -10.15
C GLY A 326 -14.03 -14.66 -9.09
N HIS A 327 -15.17 -14.39 -8.44
CA HIS A 327 -15.67 -15.20 -7.32
C HIS A 327 -17.09 -15.75 -7.49
N GLY A 328 -17.73 -15.49 -8.63
CA GLY A 328 -19.05 -16.04 -8.96
C GLY A 328 -20.23 -15.48 -8.17
N VAL A 329 -20.01 -14.54 -7.23
CA VAL A 329 -21.09 -13.98 -6.40
C VAL A 329 -22.03 -13.12 -7.25
N PRO A 330 -23.36 -13.37 -7.26
CA PRO A 330 -24.31 -12.53 -7.99
C PRO A 330 -24.25 -11.07 -7.53
N VAL A 331 -24.35 -10.14 -8.48
CA VAL A 331 -24.24 -8.69 -8.21
C VAL A 331 -25.26 -8.23 -7.17
N MET A 332 -26.50 -8.73 -7.25
CA MET A 332 -27.57 -8.36 -6.32
C MET A 332 -27.33 -8.85 -4.89
N ASP A 333 -26.59 -9.95 -4.72
CA ASP A 333 -26.27 -10.49 -3.40
C ASP A 333 -25.15 -9.68 -2.72
N ALA A 334 -24.19 -9.19 -3.50
CA ALA A 334 -23.06 -8.40 -3.00
C ALA A 334 -23.37 -6.89 -2.89
N LEU A 335 -24.39 -6.40 -3.60
CA LEU A 335 -24.77 -4.99 -3.65
C LEU A 335 -25.00 -4.37 -2.26
N PRO A 336 -25.78 -4.98 -1.34
CA PRO A 336 -25.95 -4.43 0.01
C PRO A 336 -24.63 -4.28 0.76
N GLY A 337 -23.72 -5.25 0.63
CA GLY A 337 -22.40 -5.21 1.25
C GLY A 337 -21.55 -4.04 0.73
N VAL A 338 -21.54 -3.81 -0.59
CA VAL A 338 -20.83 -2.68 -1.20
C VAL A 338 -21.42 -1.34 -0.76
N LEU A 339 -22.74 -1.23 -0.66
CA LEU A 339 -23.40 -0.01 -0.17
C LEU A 339 -23.03 0.29 1.29
N LEU A 340 -22.95 -0.73 2.15
CA LEU A 340 -22.51 -0.57 3.54
C LEU A 340 -21.04 -0.13 3.64
N ILE A 341 -20.16 -0.67 2.78
CA ILE A 341 -18.76 -0.24 2.68
C ILE A 341 -18.68 1.23 2.26
N ILE A 342 -19.43 1.64 1.23
CA ILE A 342 -19.47 3.05 0.79
C ILE A 342 -20.02 3.96 1.91
N ALA A 343 -21.05 3.52 2.64
CA ALA A 343 -21.61 4.26 3.76
C ALA A 343 -20.57 4.46 4.88
N ALA A 344 -19.82 3.41 5.23
CA ALA A 344 -18.74 3.50 6.22
C ALA A 344 -17.67 4.53 5.81
N VAL A 345 -17.26 4.51 4.53
CA VAL A 345 -16.32 5.47 3.97
C VAL A 345 -16.87 6.90 4.01
N LEU A 346 -18.11 7.10 3.59
CA LEU A 346 -18.75 8.41 3.59
C LEU A 346 -18.82 9.00 5.01
N VAL A 347 -19.30 8.22 5.98
CA VAL A 347 -19.40 8.67 7.37
C VAL A 347 -18.02 8.97 7.95
N GLY A 348 -17.05 8.06 7.76
CA GLY A 348 -15.67 8.27 8.22
C GLY A 348 -15.03 9.52 7.61
N ASP A 349 -15.26 9.79 6.32
CA ASP A 349 -14.77 10.99 5.66
C ASP A 349 -15.45 12.28 6.14
N LEU A 350 -16.77 12.25 6.37
CA LEU A 350 -17.49 13.39 6.92
C LEU A 350 -16.97 13.75 8.32
N ILE A 351 -16.69 12.74 9.16
CA ILE A 351 -16.05 12.95 10.47
C ILE A 351 -14.64 13.51 10.30
N TYR A 352 -13.83 12.99 9.38
CA TYR A 352 -12.50 13.52 9.08
C TYR A 352 -12.54 15.01 8.72
N VAL A 353 -13.47 15.42 7.86
CA VAL A 353 -13.66 16.84 7.50
C VAL A 353 -14.18 17.65 8.69
N GLY A 354 -15.16 17.14 9.43
CA GLY A 354 -15.76 17.81 10.59
C GLY A 354 -14.77 18.04 11.74
N THR A 355 -13.85 17.10 11.97
CA THR A 355 -12.78 17.17 12.99
C THR A 355 -11.59 18.04 12.56
N ARG A 356 -11.74 18.85 11.50
CA ARG A 356 -10.67 19.71 10.95
C ARG A 356 -9.41 18.94 10.57
N ARG A 357 -9.55 17.67 10.18
CA ARG A 357 -8.46 16.83 9.65
C ARG A 357 -7.32 16.54 10.64
N VAL A 358 -7.61 16.55 11.94
CA VAL A 358 -6.62 16.31 13.00
C VAL A 358 -6.04 14.90 12.93
N LEU A 359 -6.90 13.89 12.73
CA LEU A 359 -6.50 12.50 12.51
C LEU A 359 -6.64 12.13 11.03
N PRO A 360 -5.82 11.20 10.50
CA PRO A 360 -5.97 10.73 9.12
C PRO A 360 -7.36 10.15 8.85
N ALA A 361 -7.89 10.37 7.64
CA ALA A 361 -9.18 9.81 7.20
C ALA A 361 -9.24 8.29 7.34
N VAL A 362 -8.11 7.61 7.09
CA VAL A 362 -7.93 6.17 7.26
C VAL A 362 -8.35 5.70 8.65
N CYS A 363 -7.99 6.44 9.70
CA CYS A 363 -8.34 6.08 11.08
C CYS A 363 -9.85 6.15 11.32
N TRP A 364 -10.49 7.24 10.87
CA TRP A 364 -11.94 7.42 11.02
C TRP A 364 -12.74 6.39 10.25
N ILE A 365 -12.35 6.12 9.00
CA ILE A 365 -13.01 5.12 8.14
C ILE A 365 -12.87 3.73 8.76
N SER A 366 -11.67 3.37 9.22
CA SER A 366 -11.42 2.08 9.88
C SER A 366 -12.24 1.95 11.17
N PHE A 367 -12.31 3.01 11.97
CA PHE A 367 -13.07 3.02 13.22
C PHE A 367 -14.57 2.83 12.99
N ILE A 368 -15.16 3.56 12.04
CA ILE A 368 -16.59 3.41 11.70
C ILE A 368 -16.87 2.01 11.15
N ALA A 369 -16.04 1.52 10.23
CA ALA A 369 -16.16 0.18 9.69
C ALA A 369 -16.08 -0.90 10.78
N MET A 370 -15.10 -0.82 11.69
CA MET A 370 -14.99 -1.75 12.82
C MET A 370 -16.22 -1.69 13.72
N ALA A 371 -16.68 -0.48 14.05
CA ALA A 371 -17.85 -0.28 14.91
C ALA A 371 -19.12 -0.91 14.32
N MET A 372 -19.30 -0.86 13.00
CA MET A 372 -20.47 -1.45 12.33
C MET A 372 -20.57 -2.98 12.48
N THR A 373 -19.45 -3.67 12.69
CA THR A 373 -19.36 -5.13 12.83
C THR A 373 -18.95 -5.59 14.23
N PHE A 374 -18.74 -4.65 15.15
CA PHE A 374 -18.35 -4.96 16.52
C PHE A 374 -19.48 -5.74 17.22
N PRO A 375 -19.20 -6.85 17.94
CA PRO A 375 -20.25 -7.74 18.46
C PRO A 375 -21.31 -7.08 19.35
N LEU A 376 -21.00 -5.96 20.00
CA LEU A 376 -21.95 -5.22 20.86
C LEU A 376 -22.80 -4.20 20.09
N THR A 377 -22.53 -3.98 18.81
CA THR A 377 -23.28 -3.01 17.99
C THR A 377 -24.58 -3.65 17.47
N PRO A 378 -25.72 -2.94 17.52
CA PRO A 378 -26.95 -3.43 16.91
C PRO A 378 -26.76 -3.76 15.43
N TYR A 379 -27.35 -4.87 14.97
CA TYR A 379 -27.27 -5.37 13.61
C TYR A 379 -25.85 -5.77 13.12
N ALA A 380 -24.88 -5.92 14.03
CA ALA A 380 -23.51 -6.26 13.65
C ALA A 380 -23.40 -7.58 12.87
N ALA A 381 -24.18 -8.60 13.25
CA ALA A 381 -24.18 -9.90 12.58
C ALA A 381 -24.74 -9.81 11.15
N GLU A 382 -25.81 -9.04 10.96
CA GLU A 382 -26.42 -8.79 9.66
C GLU A 382 -25.48 -7.99 8.76
N VAL A 383 -24.84 -6.94 9.29
CA VAL A 383 -23.83 -6.17 8.57
C VAL A 383 -22.65 -7.07 8.16
N ALA A 384 -22.14 -7.90 9.07
CA ALA A 384 -21.08 -8.85 8.77
C ALA A 384 -21.50 -9.86 7.69
N ALA A 385 -22.71 -10.39 7.74
CA ALA A 385 -23.23 -11.33 6.74
C ALA A 385 -23.37 -10.69 5.35
N LEU A 386 -23.88 -9.45 5.28
CA LEU A 386 -24.04 -8.73 4.01
C LEU A 386 -22.69 -8.32 3.40
N THR A 387 -21.78 -7.81 4.23
CA THR A 387 -20.44 -7.38 3.78
C THR A 387 -19.51 -8.56 3.52
N GLY A 388 -19.75 -9.72 4.13
CA GLY A 388 -19.04 -10.98 3.87
C GLY A 388 -19.23 -11.51 2.45
N LYS A 389 -20.35 -11.18 1.78
CA LYS A 389 -20.60 -11.53 0.37
C LYS A 389 -19.69 -10.77 -0.61
N VAL A 390 -19.01 -9.72 -0.15
CA VAL A 390 -18.01 -8.98 -0.94
C VAL A 390 -16.64 -9.60 -0.64
N ASN A 391 -16.12 -10.39 -1.58
CA ASN A 391 -14.77 -10.93 -1.44
C ASN A 391 -13.76 -9.78 -1.42
N PHE A 392 -12.86 -9.77 -0.45
CA PHE A 392 -11.90 -8.67 -0.32
C PHE A 392 -10.89 -8.65 -1.49
N LEU A 393 -10.55 -9.79 -2.10
CA LEU A 393 -9.64 -9.87 -3.26
C LEU A 393 -10.20 -9.09 -4.46
N ALA A 394 -11.50 -9.16 -4.68
CA ALA A 394 -12.20 -8.39 -5.71
C ALA A 394 -12.11 -6.86 -5.52
N MET A 395 -11.76 -6.40 -4.31
CA MET A 395 -11.53 -4.98 -4.03
C MET A 395 -10.12 -4.52 -4.39
N ILE A 396 -9.17 -5.45 -4.41
CA ILE A 396 -7.75 -5.17 -4.68
C ILE A 396 -7.54 -4.88 -6.16
N THR A 397 -8.25 -5.58 -7.04
CA THR A 397 -8.09 -5.43 -8.50
C THR A 397 -8.41 -4.03 -9.00
N PRO A 398 -9.57 -3.40 -8.69
CA PRO A 398 -9.82 -2.00 -9.03
C PRO A 398 -8.75 -1.06 -8.47
N MET A 399 -8.33 -1.26 -7.21
CA MET A 399 -7.32 -0.44 -6.57
C MET A 399 -5.97 -0.50 -7.31
N LEU A 400 -5.46 -1.70 -7.58
CA LEU A 400 -4.18 -1.86 -8.29
C LEU A 400 -4.28 -1.46 -9.78
N THR A 401 -5.48 -1.49 -10.37
CA THR A 401 -5.72 -0.93 -11.71
C THR A 401 -5.45 0.58 -11.73
N PHE A 402 -6.02 1.33 -10.80
CA PHE A 402 -5.78 2.78 -10.71
C PHE A 402 -4.32 3.09 -10.36
N ALA A 403 -3.69 2.27 -9.51
CA ALA A 403 -2.26 2.38 -9.23
C ALA A 403 -1.42 2.22 -10.51
N GLY A 404 -1.70 1.19 -11.32
CA GLY A 404 -1.03 0.97 -12.61
C GLY A 404 -1.24 2.14 -13.58
N LEU A 405 -2.48 2.63 -13.69
CA LEU A 405 -2.83 3.75 -14.59
C LEU A 405 -2.15 5.07 -14.18
N SER A 406 -1.87 5.29 -12.89
CA SER A 406 -1.14 6.46 -12.43
C SER A 406 0.38 6.32 -12.49
N LEU A 407 0.90 5.10 -12.55
CA LEU A 407 2.30 4.78 -12.30
C LEU A 407 3.29 5.41 -13.29
N ALA A 408 2.86 5.60 -14.54
CA ALA A 408 3.74 6.07 -15.61
C ALA A 408 4.21 7.52 -15.42
N LYS A 409 3.53 8.32 -14.60
CA LYS A 409 3.89 9.71 -14.30
C LYS A 409 5.13 9.79 -13.40
N ASP A 410 5.40 8.76 -12.60
CA ASP A 410 6.46 8.73 -11.57
C ASP A 410 7.78 8.16 -12.11
N ILE A 411 7.75 7.58 -13.32
CA ILE A 411 8.90 6.97 -13.98
C ILE A 411 10.05 7.95 -14.22
N PRO A 412 9.84 9.22 -14.62
CA PRO A 412 10.94 10.18 -14.75
C PRO A 412 11.72 10.38 -13.45
N ALA A 413 11.02 10.48 -12.31
CA ALA A 413 11.66 10.59 -11.00
C ALA A 413 12.40 9.30 -10.63
N PHE A 414 11.77 8.14 -10.87
CA PHE A 414 12.41 6.84 -10.64
C PHE A 414 13.67 6.62 -11.48
N ARG A 415 13.70 7.08 -12.74
CA ARG A 415 14.88 6.95 -13.62
C ARG A 415 16.08 7.78 -13.16
N ARG A 416 15.85 8.79 -12.32
CA ARG A 416 16.93 9.57 -11.67
C ARG A 416 17.51 8.81 -10.47
N LEU A 417 16.82 7.80 -9.94
CA LEU A 417 17.35 6.97 -8.87
C LEU A 417 18.44 6.03 -9.40
N GLY A 418 19.53 5.91 -8.65
CA GLY A 418 20.55 4.90 -8.94
C GLY A 418 20.03 3.48 -8.67
N TRP A 419 20.34 2.52 -9.53
CA TRP A 419 19.92 1.12 -9.33
C TRP A 419 20.29 0.55 -7.96
N ARG A 420 21.40 1.04 -7.37
CA ARG A 420 21.86 0.63 -6.03
C ARG A 420 20.85 0.97 -4.95
N ILE A 421 20.25 2.16 -4.98
CA ILE A 421 19.27 2.57 -3.95
C ILE A 421 17.94 1.84 -4.15
N VAL A 422 17.58 1.52 -5.39
CA VAL A 422 16.41 0.69 -5.69
C VAL A 422 16.58 -0.69 -5.07
N VAL A 423 17.74 -1.34 -5.22
CA VAL A 423 18.00 -2.66 -4.60
C VAL A 423 17.92 -2.58 -3.07
N VAL A 424 18.49 -1.54 -2.46
CA VAL A 424 18.40 -1.33 -1.00
C VAL A 424 16.95 -1.19 -0.56
N SER A 425 16.16 -0.41 -1.29
CA SER A 425 14.75 -0.20 -1.01
C SER A 425 13.96 -1.51 -1.05
N LEU A 426 14.16 -2.32 -2.08
CA LEU A 426 13.51 -3.63 -2.17
C LEU A 426 13.92 -4.55 -1.03
N LEU A 427 15.19 -4.55 -0.63
CA LEU A 427 15.67 -5.35 0.50
C LEU A 427 15.18 -4.85 1.85
N ALA A 428 15.04 -3.54 2.02
CA ALA A 428 14.43 -2.93 3.20
C ALA A 428 12.96 -3.37 3.33
N ASN A 429 12.19 -3.29 2.24
CA ASN A 429 10.81 -3.80 2.18
C ASN A 429 10.73 -5.32 2.39
N ALA A 430 11.71 -6.09 1.90
CA ALA A 430 11.78 -7.53 2.17
C ALA A 430 12.05 -7.82 3.65
N GLY A 431 12.97 -7.06 4.26
CA GLY A 431 13.32 -7.21 5.67
C GLY A 431 12.15 -6.92 6.58
N VAL A 432 11.40 -5.87 6.27
CA VAL A 432 10.13 -5.51 6.91
C VAL A 432 9.18 -6.71 6.94
N PHE A 433 8.85 -7.26 5.77
CA PHE A 433 7.93 -8.39 5.66
C PHE A 433 8.46 -9.65 6.37
N LEU A 434 9.71 -10.04 6.09
CA LEU A 434 10.29 -11.28 6.61
C LEU A 434 10.47 -11.25 8.13
N ALA A 435 10.97 -10.13 8.69
CA ALA A 435 11.17 -10.01 10.13
C ALA A 435 9.85 -9.90 10.88
N ALA A 436 8.87 -9.16 10.34
CA ALA A 436 7.52 -9.11 10.89
C ALA A 436 6.87 -10.50 10.89
N THR A 437 6.95 -11.25 9.77
CA THR A 437 6.46 -12.63 9.69
C THR A 437 7.18 -13.54 10.68
N LEU A 438 8.50 -13.43 10.84
CA LEU A 438 9.27 -14.26 11.77
C LEU A 438 8.84 -14.03 13.23
N ILE A 439 8.64 -12.77 13.62
CA ILE A 439 8.13 -12.45 14.95
C ILE A 439 6.68 -12.92 15.09
N ALA A 440 5.82 -12.66 14.10
CA ALA A 440 4.43 -13.10 14.12
C ALA A 440 4.33 -14.63 14.28
N GLN A 441 5.20 -15.39 13.64
CA GLN A 441 5.24 -16.85 13.73
C GLN A 441 5.37 -17.35 15.17
N THR A 442 6.08 -16.64 16.06
CA THR A 442 6.22 -17.07 17.47
C THR A 442 4.92 -16.93 18.26
N PHE A 443 3.97 -16.13 17.78
CA PHE A 443 2.65 -15.93 18.39
C PHE A 443 1.56 -16.75 17.72
N VAL A 444 1.80 -17.31 16.54
CA VAL A 444 0.73 -18.03 15.83
C VAL A 444 0.37 -19.37 16.47
N HIS A 445 1.24 -19.92 17.32
CA HIS A 445 0.90 -21.09 18.14
C HIS A 445 -0.17 -20.80 19.21
N THR A 446 -0.47 -19.53 19.50
CA THR A 446 -1.52 -19.13 20.45
C THR A 446 -2.85 -18.76 19.78
N LEU A 447 -3.02 -19.01 18.46
CA LEU A 447 -4.13 -18.52 17.62
C LEU A 447 -5.18 -19.56 17.20
#